data_AF-A0A1B6GN31-F1
#
_entry.id   AF-A0A1B6GN31-F1
#
_cell.length_a   1.000
_cell.length_b   1.000
_cell.length_c   1.000
_cell.angle_alpha   90.00
_cell.angle_beta   90.00
_cell.angle_gamma   90.00
#
_symmetry.space_group_name_H-M   'P 1'
#
loop_
_entity.id
_entity.type
_entity.pdbx_description
1 polymer ?
#
loop_
_entity_poly.entity_id
_entity_poly.type
_entity_poly.pdbx_seq_one_letter_code
_entity_poly.pdbx_strand_id
1 'polypeptide(L)'
;TYQSSATVFHDVSHGPISVAEIQPVFPPQGGEKQPEDPMKFFLDALLEFMVTQVARVEWKDKIYKQHKSFMFLFDRFKMYYLPHMFPTFSHATSLYKPVLDLALLRPRFTSEDRKRVEPYINCRVAFIKWIANFTHSTKKDQPAHPFGRSASVTPSE
;
A
#
# COMPACT_ATOMS: atom_id res chain seq x y z
N THR A 1 -39.24 29.16 -20.11
CA THR A 1 -37.99 29.86 -19.76
C THR A 1 -36.88 28.83 -19.72
N TYR A 2 -36.12 28.70 -20.82
CA TYR A 2 -34.97 27.79 -20.89
C TYR A 2 -33.79 28.45 -20.19
N GLN A 3 -33.33 27.87 -19.08
CA GLN A 3 -32.11 28.31 -18.41
C GLN A 3 -30.97 27.42 -18.90
N SER A 4 -30.25 27.93 -19.90
CA SER A 4 -28.96 27.41 -20.34
C SER A 4 -27.96 27.56 -19.20
N SER A 5 -27.57 26.45 -18.56
CA SER A 5 -26.38 26.44 -17.72
C SER A 5 -25.15 26.44 -18.64
N ALA A 6 -24.56 27.61 -18.81
CA ALA A 6 -23.36 27.83 -19.59
C ALA A 6 -22.17 27.06 -18.97
N THR A 7 -21.51 26.24 -19.78
CA THR A 7 -20.20 25.66 -19.49
C THR A 7 -19.17 26.79 -19.53
N VAL A 8 -18.66 27.18 -18.36
CA VAL A 8 -17.61 28.19 -18.23
C VAL A 8 -16.27 27.51 -18.55
N PHE A 9 -15.89 27.49 -19.82
CA PHE A 9 -14.51 27.32 -20.25
C PHE A 9 -14.03 28.65 -20.82
N HIS A 10 -13.71 29.59 -19.94
CA HIS A 10 -12.92 30.75 -20.30
C HIS A 10 -11.60 30.69 -19.54
N ASP A 11 -10.65 29.96 -20.11
CA ASP A 11 -9.25 30.32 -19.95
C ASP A 11 -8.54 30.17 -21.30
N VAL A 12 -8.35 31.32 -21.96
CA VAL A 12 -7.73 31.45 -23.29
C VAL A 12 -6.21 31.57 -23.16
N SER A 13 -5.65 31.47 -21.94
CA SER A 13 -4.22 31.67 -21.69
C SER A 13 -3.38 30.38 -21.76
N HIS A 14 -4.02 29.23 -21.91
CA HIS A 14 -3.34 27.94 -21.92
C HIS A 14 -3.36 27.31 -23.31
N GLY A 15 -2.18 26.95 -23.84
CA GLY A 15 -2.04 26.20 -25.08
C GLY A 15 -2.78 24.85 -25.05
N PRO A 16 -2.77 24.08 -26.15
CA PRO A 16 -3.56 22.85 -26.29
C PRO A 16 -3.26 21.77 -25.24
N ILE A 17 -2.16 21.91 -24.50
CA ILE A 17 -1.81 21.06 -23.36
C ILE A 17 -1.48 21.99 -22.19
N SER A 18 -2.25 21.89 -21.12
CA SER A 18 -2.02 22.60 -19.86
C SER A 18 -1.92 21.61 -18.71
N VAL A 19 -1.16 21.96 -17.68
CA VAL A 19 -1.12 21.21 -16.43
C VAL A 19 -2.45 21.44 -15.72
N ALA A 20 -3.32 20.44 -15.74
CA ALA A 20 -4.56 20.43 -14.97
C ALA A 20 -4.33 19.75 -13.61
N GLU A 21 -4.92 20.31 -12.56
CA GLU A 21 -5.03 19.63 -11.28
C GLU A 21 -5.88 18.36 -11.46
N ILE A 22 -5.45 17.24 -10.85
CA ILE A 22 -6.19 15.97 -10.93
C ILE A 22 -7.48 16.12 -10.13
N GLN A 23 -8.57 16.37 -10.83
CA GLN A 23 -9.91 16.43 -10.26
C GLN A 23 -10.61 15.06 -10.41
N PRO A 24 -11.53 14.69 -9.52
CA PRO A 24 -12.33 13.48 -9.66
C PRO A 24 -13.08 13.47 -11.00
N VAL A 25 -13.02 12.33 -11.72
CA VAL A 25 -13.77 12.16 -12.99
C VAL A 25 -15.28 12.21 -12.77
N PHE A 26 -15.72 11.84 -11.57
CA PHE A 26 -17.13 11.83 -11.18
C PHE A 26 -17.35 12.71 -9.95
N PRO A 27 -18.43 13.51 -9.91
CA PRO A 27 -18.82 14.23 -8.71
C PRO A 27 -19.17 13.23 -7.59
N PRO A 28 -19.00 13.61 -6.30
CA PRO A 28 -19.42 12.77 -5.19
C PRO A 28 -20.88 12.36 -5.36
N GLN A 29 -21.15 11.05 -5.42
CA GLN A 29 -22.53 10.58 -5.57
C GLN A 29 -23.29 10.86 -4.27
N GLY A 30 -24.44 11.51 -4.37
CA GLY A 30 -25.26 11.87 -3.21
C GLY A 30 -25.69 10.62 -2.44
N GLY A 31 -25.12 10.40 -1.26
CA GLY A 31 -25.45 9.28 -0.38
C GLY A 31 -24.24 8.47 0.11
N GLU A 32 -23.06 8.64 -0.50
CA GLU A 32 -21.84 8.00 0.00
C GLU A 32 -21.34 8.71 1.27
N LYS A 33 -21.17 7.95 2.35
CA LYS A 33 -20.49 8.46 3.55
C LYS A 33 -18.99 8.52 3.25
N GLN A 34 -18.41 9.71 3.37
CA GLN A 34 -16.97 9.89 3.24
C GLN A 34 -16.26 9.05 4.32
N PRO A 35 -15.17 8.32 3.97
CA PRO A 35 -14.38 7.64 4.98
C PRO A 35 -13.82 8.63 6.00
N GLU A 36 -13.79 8.25 7.28
CA GLU A 36 -13.22 9.07 8.37
C GLU A 36 -11.72 9.37 8.14
N ASP A 37 -11.00 8.40 7.56
CA ASP A 37 -9.61 8.55 7.11
C ASP A 37 -9.51 8.13 5.63
N PRO A 38 -9.76 9.06 4.69
CA PRO A 38 -9.73 8.76 3.26
C PRO A 38 -8.35 8.26 2.81
N MET A 39 -7.27 8.80 3.36
CA MET A 39 -5.91 8.46 2.96
C MET A 39 -5.59 7.00 3.29
N LYS A 40 -5.88 6.58 4.54
CA LYS A 40 -5.74 5.19 4.95
C LYS A 40 -6.67 4.28 4.17
N PHE A 41 -7.93 4.68 3.99
CA PHE A 41 -8.94 3.89 3.28
C PHE A 41 -8.49 3.54 1.85
N PHE A 42 -8.07 4.53 1.08
CA PHE A 42 -7.61 4.31 -0.29
C PHE A 42 -6.27 3.57 -0.34
N LEU A 43 -5.39 3.78 0.65
CA LEU A 43 -4.16 3.01 0.76
C LEU A 43 -4.44 1.52 1.02
N ASP A 44 -5.37 1.19 1.92
CA ASP A 44 -5.75 -0.21 2.19
C ASP A 44 -6.26 -0.88 0.91
N ALA A 45 -7.15 -0.22 0.17
CA ALA A 45 -7.68 -0.73 -1.10
C ALA A 45 -6.55 -0.92 -2.13
N LEU A 46 -5.62 0.03 -2.24
CA LEU A 46 -4.46 -0.08 -3.12
C LEU A 46 -3.60 -1.30 -2.76
N LEU A 47 -3.25 -1.46 -1.49
CA LEU A 47 -2.43 -2.56 -0.99
C LEU A 47 -3.10 -3.93 -1.21
N GLU A 48 -4.41 -4.01 -0.97
CA GLU A 48 -5.21 -5.21 -1.23
C GLU A 48 -5.21 -5.55 -2.73
N PHE A 49 -5.58 -4.60 -3.58
CA PHE A 49 -5.75 -4.84 -5.01
C PHE A 49 -4.44 -5.10 -5.75
N MET A 50 -3.32 -4.55 -5.29
CA MET A 50 -2.00 -4.91 -5.82
C MET A 50 -1.72 -6.41 -5.73
N VAL A 51 -2.31 -7.11 -4.76
CA VAL A 51 -2.15 -8.56 -4.59
C VAL A 51 -3.32 -9.32 -5.21
N THR A 52 -4.56 -8.98 -4.83
CA THR A 52 -5.74 -9.78 -5.21
C THR A 52 -6.07 -9.64 -6.70
N GLN A 53 -5.82 -8.48 -7.29
CA GLN A 53 -6.22 -8.18 -8.67
C GLN A 53 -5.08 -8.32 -9.67
N VAL A 54 -3.86 -8.71 -9.24
CA VAL A 54 -2.70 -8.79 -10.13
C VAL A 54 -2.91 -9.75 -11.30
N ALA A 55 -3.72 -10.80 -11.12
CA ALA A 55 -4.05 -11.76 -12.17
C ALA A 55 -4.87 -11.14 -13.32
N ARG A 56 -5.59 -10.05 -13.05
CA ARG A 56 -6.40 -9.30 -14.02
C ARG A 56 -5.58 -8.28 -14.81
N VAL A 57 -4.33 -8.03 -14.42
CA VAL A 57 -3.44 -7.13 -15.14
C VAL A 57 -2.95 -7.85 -16.40
N GLU A 58 -3.23 -7.23 -17.55
CA GLU A 58 -2.72 -7.69 -18.83
C GLU A 58 -1.27 -7.28 -19.01
N TRP A 59 -0.44 -8.23 -19.44
CA TRP A 59 0.99 -8.02 -19.66
C TRP A 59 1.40 -8.65 -20.99
N LYS A 60 2.27 -7.98 -21.74
CA LYS A 60 2.71 -8.44 -23.08
C LYS A 60 3.35 -9.83 -23.01
N ASP A 61 4.21 -10.03 -22.02
CA ASP A 61 4.79 -11.33 -21.73
C ASP A 61 3.85 -12.11 -20.80
N LYS A 62 3.36 -13.25 -21.30
CA LYS A 62 2.42 -14.11 -20.58
C LYS A 62 3.13 -14.95 -19.51
N ILE A 63 4.43 -15.23 -19.69
CA ILE A 63 5.19 -16.05 -18.75
C ILE A 63 5.56 -15.15 -17.55
N TYR A 64 5.22 -15.60 -16.35
CA TYR A 64 5.39 -14.84 -15.10
C TYR A 64 4.64 -13.49 -15.08
N LYS A 65 3.55 -13.33 -15.86
CA LYS A 65 2.82 -12.06 -15.94
C LYS A 65 2.42 -11.51 -14.57
N GLN A 66 1.93 -12.37 -13.68
CA GLN A 66 1.50 -11.98 -12.33
C GLN A 66 2.66 -11.42 -11.51
N HIS A 67 3.81 -12.10 -11.54
CA HIS A 67 5.01 -11.65 -10.83
C HIS A 67 5.51 -10.31 -11.39
N LYS A 68 5.59 -10.17 -12.72
CA LYS A 68 6.03 -8.93 -13.38
C LYS A 68 5.07 -7.76 -13.08
N SER A 69 3.77 -8.00 -13.16
CA SER A 69 2.74 -7.01 -12.84
C SER A 69 2.81 -6.59 -11.36
N PHE A 70 2.95 -7.54 -10.43
CA PHE A 70 3.10 -7.23 -9.01
C PHE A 70 4.36 -6.40 -8.76
N MET A 71 5.51 -6.83 -9.29
CA MET A 71 6.78 -6.12 -9.15
C MET A 71 6.67 -4.69 -9.69
N PHE A 72 6.06 -4.50 -10.86
CA PHE A 72 5.82 -3.18 -11.41
C PHE A 72 4.98 -2.30 -10.48
N LEU A 73 3.83 -2.81 -10.01
CA LEU A 73 2.95 -2.07 -9.10
C LEU A 73 3.66 -1.74 -7.78
N PHE A 74 4.38 -2.70 -7.23
CA PHE A 74 5.13 -2.54 -5.98
C PHE A 74 6.29 -1.56 -6.13
N ASP A 75 6.98 -1.54 -7.27
CA ASP A 75 8.03 -0.57 -7.56
C ASP A 75 7.47 0.86 -7.67
N ARG A 76 6.31 1.02 -8.32
CA ARG A 76 5.60 2.30 -8.37
C ARG A 76 5.14 2.74 -6.99
N PHE A 77 4.62 1.82 -6.19
CA PHE A 77 4.26 2.08 -4.81
C PHE A 77 5.46 2.59 -4.00
N LYS A 78 6.59 1.87 -4.05
CA LYS A 78 7.82 2.26 -3.35
C LYS A 78 8.32 3.62 -3.80
N MET A 79 8.25 3.94 -5.08
CA MET A 79 8.72 5.21 -5.62
C MET A 79 7.88 6.40 -5.14
N TYR A 80 6.54 6.26 -5.17
CA TYR A 80 5.66 7.41 -4.96
C TYR A 80 5.09 7.52 -3.56
N TYR A 81 4.86 6.43 -2.83
CA TYR A 81 4.19 6.47 -1.53
C TYR A 81 5.14 6.28 -0.36
N LEU A 82 6.15 5.43 -0.53
CA LEU A 82 7.08 5.09 0.56
C LEU A 82 7.84 6.31 1.11
N PRO A 83 8.32 7.28 0.30
CA PRO A 83 9.04 8.45 0.83
C PRO A 83 8.17 9.34 1.72
N HIS A 84 6.85 9.38 1.49
CA HIS A 84 5.92 10.16 2.31
C HIS A 84 5.65 9.48 3.65
N MET A 85 5.43 8.17 3.63
CA MET A 85 5.15 7.40 4.86
C MET A 85 6.42 7.12 5.68
N PHE A 86 7.57 6.98 5.03
CA PHE A 86 8.85 6.61 5.63
C PHE A 86 9.98 7.51 5.06
N PRO A 87 10.01 8.81 5.40
CA PRO A 87 10.98 9.75 4.82
C PRO A 87 12.43 9.43 5.16
N THR A 88 12.67 8.69 6.24
CA THR A 88 13.99 8.24 6.67
C THR A 88 14.27 6.78 6.27
N PHE A 89 13.54 6.24 5.30
CA PHE A 89 13.76 4.88 4.81
C PHE A 89 15.14 4.77 4.17
N SER A 90 15.97 3.87 4.69
CA SER A 90 17.31 3.62 4.16
C SER A 90 17.31 2.42 3.24
N HIS A 91 17.69 2.63 1.98
CA HIS A 91 17.93 1.54 1.03
C HIS A 91 19.22 0.74 1.33
N ALA A 92 20.10 1.28 2.18
CA ALA A 92 21.34 0.62 2.59
C ALA A 92 21.10 -0.42 3.72
N THR A 93 20.00 -0.28 4.47
CA THR A 93 19.68 -1.19 5.57
C THR A 93 19.00 -2.45 5.03
N SER A 94 19.71 -3.57 5.05
CA SER A 94 19.15 -4.89 4.74
C SER A 94 18.85 -5.63 6.04
N LEU A 95 17.76 -6.41 6.07
CA LEU A 95 17.46 -7.32 7.20
C LEU A 95 18.60 -8.33 7.45
N TYR A 96 19.32 -8.72 6.39
CA TYR A 96 20.43 -9.66 6.46
C TYR A 96 21.79 -8.97 6.63
N LYS A 97 21.85 -7.65 6.45
CA LYS A 97 23.06 -6.85 6.62
C LYS A 97 22.68 -5.51 7.27
N PRO A 98 22.46 -5.50 8.60
CA PRO A 98 22.09 -4.29 9.30
C PRO A 98 23.25 -3.29 9.28
N VAL A 99 22.92 -1.99 9.25
CA VAL A 99 23.92 -0.92 9.37
C VAL A 99 24.40 -0.87 10.83
N LEU A 100 25.66 -1.24 11.05
CA LEU A 100 26.27 -1.36 12.39
C LEU A 100 26.83 -0.04 12.95
N ASP A 101 26.58 1.09 12.28
CA ASP A 101 27.05 2.39 12.73
C ASP A 101 26.60 2.68 14.17
N LEU A 102 27.45 3.38 14.92
CA LEU A 102 27.12 3.84 16.26
C LEU A 102 25.84 4.67 16.24
N ALA A 103 24.94 4.44 17.19
CA ALA A 103 23.64 5.14 17.24
C ALA A 103 23.77 6.67 17.25
N LEU A 104 24.89 7.20 17.76
CA LEU A 104 25.22 8.62 17.79
C LEU A 104 25.55 9.22 16.40
N LEU A 105 26.01 8.37 15.46
CA LEU A 105 26.36 8.77 14.09
C LEU A 105 25.18 8.67 13.12
N ARG A 106 24.09 8.00 13.53
CA ARG A 106 22.88 7.93 12.71
C ARG A 106 22.16 9.28 12.72
N PRO A 107 21.62 9.75 11.58
CA PRO A 107 20.74 10.91 11.55
C PRO A 107 19.60 10.73 12.55
N ARG A 108 19.47 11.67 13.50
CA ARG A 108 18.39 11.60 14.50
C ARG A 108 17.08 11.94 13.83
N PHE A 109 16.03 11.20 14.16
CA PHE A 109 14.67 11.52 13.72
C PHE A 109 14.25 12.86 14.35
N THR A 110 14.20 13.91 13.53
CA THR A 110 14.00 15.29 13.99
C THR A 110 12.53 15.57 14.31
N SER A 111 12.26 16.71 14.97
CA SER A 111 10.89 17.19 15.17
C SER A 111 10.19 17.50 13.84
N GLU A 112 10.92 17.97 12.84
CA GLU A 112 10.38 18.24 11.50
C GLU A 112 10.04 16.95 10.77
N ASP A 113 10.83 15.89 10.94
CA ASP A 113 10.49 14.56 10.41
C ASP A 113 9.23 14.00 11.06
N ARG A 114 9.02 14.23 12.36
CA ARG A 114 7.79 13.83 13.06
C ARG A 114 6.57 14.51 12.46
N LYS A 115 6.59 15.83 12.28
CA LYS A 115 5.49 16.60 11.69
C LYS A 115 5.14 16.12 10.27
N ARG A 116 6.16 15.79 9.46
CA ARG A 116 5.95 15.25 8.11
C ARG A 116 5.26 13.90 8.11
N VAL A 117 5.45 13.11 9.17
CA VAL A 117 4.96 11.73 9.27
C VAL A 117 3.64 11.61 10.03
N GLU A 118 3.31 12.58 10.88
CA GLU A 118 2.05 12.63 11.65
C GLU A 118 0.79 12.38 10.81
N PRO A 119 0.62 12.98 9.62
CA PRO A 119 -0.55 12.71 8.77
C PRO A 119 -0.63 11.26 8.25
N TYR A 120 0.49 10.54 8.23
CA TYR A 120 0.62 9.22 7.62
C TYR A 120 0.69 8.08 8.65
N ILE A 121 0.51 8.34 9.94
CA ILE A 121 0.68 7.32 11.00
C ILE A 121 -0.20 6.08 10.74
N ASN A 122 -1.47 6.30 10.42
CA ASN A 122 -2.41 5.23 10.10
C ASN A 122 -1.99 4.46 8.84
N CYS A 123 -1.49 5.16 7.83
CA CYS A 123 -0.97 4.58 6.60
C CYS A 123 0.27 3.71 6.85
N ARG A 124 1.18 4.15 7.73
CA ARG A 124 2.35 3.36 8.13
C ARG A 124 1.96 2.07 8.82
N VAL A 125 0.98 2.15 9.73
CA VAL A 125 0.46 0.96 10.43
C VAL A 125 -0.17 -0.02 9.44
N ALA A 126 -0.98 0.48 8.50
CA ALA A 126 -1.57 -0.33 7.44
C ALA A 126 -0.50 -1.05 6.61
N PHE A 127 0.51 -0.30 6.13
CA PHE A 127 1.60 -0.86 5.33
C PHE A 127 2.43 -1.90 6.09
N ILE A 128 2.80 -1.64 7.34
CA ILE A 128 3.57 -2.59 8.16
C ILE A 128 2.77 -3.89 8.39
N LYS A 129 1.48 -3.77 8.71
CA LYS A 129 0.60 -4.94 8.87
C LYS A 129 0.47 -5.73 7.57
N TRP A 130 0.31 -5.03 6.44
CA TRP A 130 0.25 -5.65 5.12
C TRP A 130 1.54 -6.44 4.83
N ILE A 131 2.72 -5.84 4.99
CA ILE A 131 4.00 -6.55 4.82
C ILE A 131 4.12 -7.76 5.76
N ALA A 132 3.78 -7.62 7.04
CA ALA A 132 3.86 -8.71 8.00
C ALA A 132 2.97 -9.90 7.59
N ASN A 133 1.75 -9.62 7.10
CA ASN A 133 0.83 -10.66 6.64
C ASN A 133 1.37 -11.47 5.46
N PHE A 134 2.17 -10.86 4.58
CA PHE A 134 2.74 -11.55 3.41
C PHE A 134 4.16 -12.10 3.62
N THR A 135 4.90 -11.61 4.61
CA THR A 135 6.27 -12.09 4.91
C THR A 135 6.31 -13.18 5.96
N HIS A 136 5.28 -13.30 6.79
CA HIS A 136 5.14 -14.43 7.70
C HIS A 136 4.66 -15.64 6.90
N SER A 137 5.57 -16.56 6.58
CA SER A 137 5.19 -17.88 6.08
C SER A 137 4.25 -18.52 7.10
N THR A 138 2.94 -18.48 6.87
CA THR A 138 2.03 -19.36 7.60
C THR A 138 2.41 -20.77 7.20
N LYS A 139 3.15 -21.48 8.06
CA LYS A 139 3.15 -22.94 8.06
C LYS A 139 1.70 -23.36 8.32
N LYS A 140 0.89 -23.39 7.27
CA LYS A 140 -0.44 -23.98 7.29
C LYS A 140 -0.63 -24.83 6.03
N ASP A 141 0.33 -25.71 5.84
CA ASP A 141 0.14 -26.98 5.15
C ASP A 141 0.72 -28.07 6.07
N GLN A 142 0.00 -28.34 7.17
CA GLN A 142 -0.10 -29.72 7.61
C GLN A 142 -1.47 -30.18 7.12
N PRO A 143 -1.56 -31.11 6.15
CA PRO A 143 -2.85 -31.68 5.80
C PRO A 143 -3.43 -32.28 7.08
N ALA A 144 -4.67 -31.92 7.37
CA ALA A 144 -5.43 -32.50 8.47
C ALA A 144 -5.34 -34.03 8.34
N HIS A 145 -4.69 -34.68 9.31
CA HIS A 145 -4.73 -36.13 9.43
C HIS A 145 -6.21 -36.56 9.50
N PRO A 146 -6.68 -37.43 8.61
CA PRO A 146 -8.03 -37.95 8.71
C PRO A 146 -8.11 -38.87 9.93
N PHE A 147 -9.06 -38.58 10.81
CA PHE A 147 -9.69 -39.53 11.73
C PHE A 147 -8.79 -40.48 12.55
N GLY A 148 -8.83 -40.33 13.88
CA GLY A 148 -8.94 -41.52 14.73
C GLY A 148 -8.17 -41.54 16.04
N ARG A 149 -8.95 -41.43 17.12
CA ARG A 149 -8.82 -42.10 18.42
C ARG A 149 -7.80 -41.54 19.42
N SER A 150 -8.38 -40.95 20.46
CA SER A 150 -7.88 -40.98 21.83
C SER A 150 -7.31 -42.35 22.19
N ALA A 151 -6.09 -42.37 22.71
CA ALA A 151 -5.65 -43.35 23.68
C ALA A 151 -4.68 -42.65 24.64
N SER A 152 -5.21 -42.29 25.80
CA SER A 152 -4.42 -42.09 27.01
C SER A 152 -3.68 -43.38 27.31
N VAL A 153 -2.36 -43.31 27.48
CA VAL A 153 -1.58 -44.38 28.10
C VAL A 153 -0.76 -43.72 29.20
N THR A 154 -1.25 -43.87 30.43
CA THR A 154 -0.47 -43.66 31.65
C THR A 154 0.65 -44.71 31.72
N PRO A 155 1.85 -44.36 32.19
CA PRO A 155 2.90 -45.34 32.43
C PRO A 155 2.54 -46.17 33.68
N SER A 156 2.72 -47.48 33.60
CA SER A 156 2.81 -48.35 34.79
C SER A 156 4.29 -48.65 35.06
N GLU A 157 4.63 -48.75 36.35
CA GLU A 157 5.93 -49.15 36.90
C GLU A 157 6.52 -50.42 36.28
#